data_AF-A0A838T328-F1
#
_entry.id   AF-A0A838T328-F1
#
_cell.length_a   1.000
_cell.length_b   1.000
_cell.length_c   1.000
_cell.angle_alpha   90.00
_cell.angle_beta   90.00
_cell.angle_gamma   90.00
#
_symmetry.space_group_name_H-M   'P 1'
#
loop_
_entity.id
_entity.type
_entity.pdbx_description
1 polymer ?
#
loop_
_entity_poly.entity_id
_entity_poly.type
_entity_poly.pdbx_seq_one_letter_code
_entity_poly.pdbx_strand_id
1 'polypeptide(L)'
;MNSFPSNPSPEAATACPACGAAASGRFCANCGAPQEGATCSVCKGELSAGSKFCHHCGSPAAAAQAAAPVKSSPLPWVVAALALLTMFAMLAGRGFNNARGSTLDAPNNALPQAGLDDRGTPQPEQGAATRAPDISSMSPQERTDRLFNKIMLLNSQGKTDSVQFFAPMALQSYQMLPSITADQRYDMGRVAEVAGAIPLAKAQADTILKKDPSHLLGLILAARVASLTGDKTQLLALEKRLVAAEKPELAKKRDEYDRHQDDIANGLAQARSDLGAAR
;
A
#
# COMPACT_ATOMS: atom_id res chain seq x y z
N MET A 1 -17.30 -69.80 17.28
CA MET A 1 -17.08 -68.77 18.32
C MET A 1 -16.21 -67.69 17.68
N ASN A 2 -16.82 -66.65 17.11
CA ASN A 2 -16.07 -65.59 16.42
C ASN A 2 -16.22 -64.31 17.22
N SER A 3 -15.12 -63.87 17.83
CA SER A 3 -14.98 -62.62 18.58
C SER A 3 -15.10 -61.42 17.63
N PHE A 4 -16.02 -60.50 17.94
CA PHE A 4 -16.06 -59.18 17.34
C PHE A 4 -14.98 -58.28 17.99
N PRO A 5 -14.22 -57.48 17.22
CA PRO A 5 -13.34 -56.46 17.79
C PRO A 5 -14.19 -55.32 18.38
N SER A 6 -13.88 -54.95 19.62
CA SER A 6 -14.48 -53.83 20.34
C SER A 6 -14.29 -52.51 19.58
N ASN A 7 -15.38 -51.74 19.41
CA ASN A 7 -15.32 -50.34 19.00
C ASN A 7 -14.48 -49.54 20.02
N PRO A 8 -13.56 -48.64 19.58
CA PRO A 8 -12.91 -47.74 20.52
C PRO A 8 -13.96 -46.78 21.12
N SER A 9 -13.90 -46.64 22.45
CA SER A 9 -14.69 -45.68 23.23
C SER A 9 -14.56 -44.26 22.64
N PRO A 10 -15.60 -43.40 22.77
CA PRO A 10 -15.48 -42.00 22.36
C PRO A 10 -14.39 -41.33 23.19
N GLU A 11 -13.28 -40.94 22.54
CA GLU A 11 -12.29 -40.01 23.11
C GLU A 11 -13.04 -38.81 23.67
N ALA A 12 -12.82 -38.52 24.95
CA ALA A 12 -13.46 -37.41 25.64
C ALA A 12 -13.11 -36.10 24.92
N ALA A 13 -14.09 -35.53 24.21
CA ALA A 13 -13.94 -34.23 23.58
C ALA A 13 -13.66 -33.18 24.67
N THR A 14 -12.45 -32.62 24.64
CA THR A 14 -12.06 -31.56 25.57
C THR A 14 -12.56 -30.22 25.04
N ALA A 15 -12.99 -29.32 25.93
CA ALA A 15 -13.43 -28.00 25.54
C ALA A 15 -12.25 -27.17 24.99
N CYS A 16 -12.47 -26.49 23.87
CA CYS A 16 -11.47 -25.62 23.27
C CYS A 16 -11.16 -24.45 24.23
N PRO A 17 -9.89 -24.21 24.63
CA PRO A 17 -9.56 -23.13 25.55
C PRO A 17 -9.78 -21.73 24.94
N ALA A 18 -9.92 -21.62 23.61
CA ALA A 18 -10.13 -20.34 22.95
C ALA A 18 -11.61 -19.95 22.78
N CYS A 19 -12.52 -20.91 22.56
CA CYS A 19 -13.94 -20.62 22.28
C CYS A 19 -14.95 -21.44 23.10
N GLY A 20 -14.49 -22.40 23.91
CA GLY A 20 -15.34 -23.25 24.75
C GLY A 20 -16.10 -24.37 24.02
N ALA A 21 -16.08 -24.43 22.68
CA ALA A 21 -16.71 -25.51 21.94
C ALA A 21 -15.99 -26.84 22.15
N ALA A 22 -16.71 -27.96 22.09
CA ALA A 22 -16.11 -29.28 22.09
C ALA A 22 -15.11 -29.39 20.92
N ALA A 23 -13.85 -29.71 21.22
CA ALA A 23 -12.80 -29.87 20.23
C ALA A 23 -12.28 -31.31 20.26
N SER A 24 -12.03 -31.84 19.08
CA SER A 24 -11.29 -33.08 18.85
C SER A 24 -10.25 -32.84 17.76
N GLY A 25 -9.09 -33.50 17.88
CA GLY A 25 -7.96 -33.33 16.97
C GLY A 25 -7.09 -32.09 17.27
N ARG A 26 -6.15 -31.80 16.36
CA ARG A 26 -5.07 -30.81 16.57
C ARG A 26 -5.51 -29.35 16.41
N PHE A 27 -6.66 -29.09 15.79
CA PHE A 27 -7.20 -27.73 15.62
C PHE A 27 -8.70 -27.75 15.87
N CYS A 28 -9.22 -26.73 16.56
CA CYS A 28 -10.65 -26.63 16.82
C CYS A 28 -11.41 -26.37 15.51
N ALA A 29 -12.38 -27.22 15.19
CA ALA A 29 -13.21 -27.06 13.99
C ALA A 29 -14.10 -25.80 14.02
N ASN A 30 -14.38 -25.24 15.21
CA ASN A 30 -15.26 -24.09 15.37
C ASN A 30 -14.54 -22.74 15.23
N CYS A 31 -13.33 -22.61 15.80
CA CYS A 31 -12.59 -21.34 15.82
C CYS A 31 -11.18 -21.41 15.21
N GLY A 32 -10.73 -22.60 14.79
CA GLY A 32 -9.40 -22.81 14.23
C GLY A 32 -8.26 -22.85 15.24
N ALA A 33 -8.51 -22.61 16.53
CA ALA A 33 -7.44 -22.53 17.52
C ALA A 33 -6.70 -23.88 17.68
N PRO A 34 -5.35 -23.88 17.76
CA PRO A 34 -4.57 -25.11 17.97
C PRO A 34 -4.97 -25.77 19.30
N GLN A 35 -5.05 -27.10 19.28
CA GLN A 35 -5.19 -27.93 20.48
C GLN A 35 -3.83 -28.56 20.83
N GLU A 36 -3.77 -29.30 21.93
CA GLU A 36 -2.53 -29.97 22.35
C GLU A 36 -1.93 -30.83 21.21
N GLY A 37 -0.63 -30.71 21.00
CA GLY A 37 0.10 -31.41 19.94
C GLY A 37 0.02 -30.78 18.54
N ALA A 38 -0.56 -29.59 18.37
CA ALA A 38 -0.51 -28.84 17.11
C ALA A 38 0.91 -28.32 16.81
N THR A 39 1.27 -28.25 15.52
CA THR A 39 2.58 -27.74 15.06
C THR A 39 2.38 -26.63 14.05
N CYS A 40 3.29 -25.65 14.08
CA CYS A 40 3.29 -24.52 13.19
C CYS A 40 3.50 -24.99 11.74
N SER A 41 2.68 -24.51 10.80
CA SER A 41 2.84 -24.82 9.38
C SER A 41 4.14 -24.28 8.80
N VAL A 42 4.65 -23.17 9.34
CA VAL A 42 5.84 -22.44 8.89
C VAL A 42 7.13 -23.05 9.45
N CYS A 43 7.31 -23.04 10.77
CA CYS A 43 8.56 -23.48 11.40
C CYS A 43 8.53 -24.89 11.99
N LYS A 44 7.39 -25.60 11.92
CA LYS A 44 7.16 -26.93 12.51
C LYS A 44 7.29 -27.03 14.04
N GLY A 45 7.56 -25.91 14.74
CA GLY A 45 7.57 -25.86 16.20
C GLY A 45 6.20 -26.13 16.82
N GLU A 46 6.18 -26.63 18.05
CA GLU A 46 4.95 -26.92 18.79
C GLU A 46 4.18 -25.63 19.10
N LEU A 47 2.84 -25.70 18.97
CA LEU A 47 1.94 -24.61 19.28
C LEU A 47 1.27 -24.83 20.63
N SER A 48 1.26 -23.80 21.46
CA SER A 48 0.49 -23.81 22.71
C SER A 48 -1.01 -23.83 22.39
N ALA A 49 -1.78 -24.64 23.12
CA ALA A 49 -3.22 -24.74 22.93
C ALA A 49 -3.89 -23.35 23.09
N GLY A 50 -4.73 -22.97 22.13
CA GLY A 50 -5.41 -21.67 22.12
C GLY A 50 -4.56 -20.46 21.68
N SER A 51 -3.27 -20.63 21.37
CA SER A 51 -2.41 -19.52 20.92
C SER A 51 -2.88 -18.92 19.59
N LYS A 52 -2.80 -17.60 19.46
CA LYS A 52 -3.11 -16.87 18.21
C LYS A 52 -1.91 -16.83 17.25
N PHE A 53 -0.69 -16.90 17.79
CA PHE A 53 0.57 -16.83 17.06
C PHE A 53 1.56 -17.87 17.59
N CYS A 54 2.47 -18.33 16.73
CA CYS A 54 3.56 -19.22 17.10
C CYS A 54 4.61 -18.46 17.92
N HIS A 55 4.94 -18.95 19.12
CA HIS A 55 5.98 -18.35 19.97
C HIS A 55 7.40 -18.49 19.41
N HIS A 56 7.63 -19.39 18.45
CA HIS A 56 8.95 -19.60 17.85
C HIS A 56 9.24 -18.73 16.62
N CYS A 57 8.24 -18.48 15.76
CA CYS A 57 8.44 -17.75 14.49
C CYS A 57 7.48 -16.58 14.26
N GLY A 58 6.55 -16.31 15.18
CA GLY A 58 5.59 -15.20 15.09
C GLY A 58 4.46 -15.38 14.06
N SER A 59 4.45 -16.46 13.28
CA SER A 59 3.39 -16.71 12.30
C SER A 59 2.05 -17.00 12.97
N PRO A 60 0.90 -16.60 12.39
CA PRO A 60 -0.42 -16.88 12.96
C PRO A 60 -0.64 -18.38 13.07
N ALA A 61 -1.17 -18.82 14.22
CA ALA A 61 -1.33 -20.24 14.55
C ALA A 61 -2.48 -20.92 13.77
N ALA A 62 -3.39 -20.12 13.21
CA ALA A 62 -4.43 -20.58 12.31
C ALA A 62 -4.65 -19.57 11.18
N ALA A 63 -4.72 -20.05 9.94
CA ALA A 63 -5.33 -19.30 8.87
C ALA A 63 -6.82 -19.19 9.18
N ALA A 64 -7.32 -17.97 9.43
CA ALA A 64 -8.74 -17.73 9.67
C ALA A 64 -9.55 -18.15 8.44
N GLN A 65 -10.04 -19.39 8.42
CA GLN A 65 -11.06 -19.82 7.49
C GLN A 65 -12.39 -19.49 8.15
N ALA A 66 -12.99 -18.38 7.72
CA ALA A 66 -14.36 -18.04 8.06
C ALA A 66 -15.27 -19.20 7.65
N ALA A 67 -15.82 -19.90 8.63
CA ALA A 67 -16.90 -20.84 8.41
C ALA A 67 -18.14 -20.05 7.99
N ALA A 68 -18.64 -20.31 6.78
CA ALA A 68 -19.99 -19.91 6.40
C ALA A 68 -20.87 -21.17 6.37
N PRO A 69 -21.97 -21.24 7.13
CA PRO A 69 -23.05 -22.18 6.81
C PRO A 69 -23.90 -21.60 5.68
N VAL A 70 -24.68 -22.44 4.98
CA VAL A 70 -26.14 -22.27 4.74
C VAL A 70 -26.60 -23.10 3.52
N LYS A 71 -27.51 -24.04 3.82
CA LYS A 71 -28.78 -24.43 3.15
C LYS A 71 -28.98 -24.08 1.67
N SER A 72 -29.46 -25.07 0.92
CA SER A 72 -29.86 -25.00 -0.49
C SER A 72 -30.95 -23.94 -0.75
N SER A 73 -30.63 -23.00 -1.63
CA SER A 73 -31.51 -21.93 -2.13
C SER A 73 -31.42 -21.91 -3.67
N PRO A 74 -32.50 -21.59 -4.42
CA PRO A 74 -32.57 -21.67 -5.89
C PRO A 74 -31.75 -20.59 -6.64
N LEU A 75 -30.60 -20.21 -6.06
CA LEU A 75 -29.61 -19.30 -6.61
C LEU A 75 -28.80 -19.82 -7.82
N PRO A 76 -28.56 -21.14 -8.07
CA PRO A 76 -27.66 -21.54 -9.15
C PRO A 76 -28.20 -21.19 -10.54
N TRP A 77 -29.52 -21.11 -10.71
CA TRP A 77 -30.13 -20.73 -11.99
C TRP A 77 -30.01 -19.23 -12.27
N VAL A 78 -30.07 -18.39 -11.23
CA VAL A 78 -29.85 -16.94 -11.36
C VAL A 78 -28.38 -16.64 -11.67
N VAL A 79 -27.46 -17.38 -11.05
CA VAL A 79 -26.01 -17.27 -11.34
C VAL A 79 -25.71 -17.74 -12.77
N ALA A 80 -26.35 -18.80 -13.25
CA ALA A 80 -26.19 -19.25 -14.64
C ALA A 80 -26.69 -18.19 -15.65
N ALA A 81 -27.83 -17.56 -15.39
CA ALA A 81 -28.36 -16.48 -16.23
C ALA A 81 -27.45 -15.24 -16.20
N LEU A 82 -26.95 -14.85 -15.02
CA LEU A 82 -26.01 -13.72 -14.89
C LEU A 82 -24.67 -14.02 -15.56
N ALA A 83 -24.16 -15.25 -15.45
CA ALA A 83 -22.92 -15.68 -16.08
C ALA A 83 -23.01 -15.69 -17.61
N LEU A 84 -24.17 -16.07 -18.17
CA LEU A 84 -24.39 -15.99 -19.61
C LEU A 84 -24.41 -14.53 -20.08
N LEU A 85 -25.03 -13.64 -19.31
CA LEU A 85 -25.14 -12.22 -19.61
C LEU A 85 -23.78 -11.51 -19.53
N THR A 86 -22.96 -11.85 -18.53
CA THR A 86 -21.58 -11.35 -18.42
C THR A 86 -20.67 -11.92 -19.51
N MET A 87 -20.82 -13.19 -19.89
CA MET A 87 -20.08 -13.77 -21.02
C MET A 87 -20.41 -13.07 -22.34
N PHE A 88 -21.69 -12.77 -22.61
CA PHE A 88 -22.10 -11.99 -23.78
C PHE A 88 -21.55 -10.56 -23.74
N ALA A 89 -21.57 -9.90 -22.57
CA ALA A 89 -20.97 -8.58 -22.40
C ALA A 89 -19.44 -8.59 -22.61
N MET A 90 -18.74 -9.64 -22.18
CA MET A 90 -17.29 -9.79 -22.41
C MET A 90 -16.95 -10.06 -23.89
N LEU A 91 -17.79 -10.80 -24.63
CA LEU A 91 -17.59 -11.02 -26.06
C LEU A 91 -17.79 -9.72 -26.86
N ALA A 92 -18.77 -8.89 -26.49
CA ALA A 92 -18.97 -7.57 -27.08
C ALA A 92 -17.85 -6.57 -26.71
N GLY A 93 -17.33 -6.64 -25.47
CA GLY A 93 -16.25 -5.78 -24.98
C GLY A 93 -14.86 -6.12 -25.53
N ARG A 94 -14.60 -7.37 -25.93
CA ARG A 94 -13.33 -7.79 -26.56
C ARG A 94 -13.07 -7.15 -27.92
N GLY A 95 -14.11 -6.67 -28.62
CA GLY A 95 -13.97 -5.93 -29.88
C GLY A 95 -13.40 -4.52 -29.72
N PHE A 96 -13.56 -3.90 -28.54
CA PHE A 96 -13.10 -2.52 -28.26
C PHE A 96 -11.77 -2.45 -27.49
N ASN A 97 -11.30 -3.57 -26.91
CA ASN A 97 -10.12 -3.60 -26.03
C ASN A 97 -8.85 -4.16 -26.70
N ASN A 98 -8.88 -4.49 -27.99
CA ASN A 98 -7.71 -5.00 -28.74
C ASN A 98 -6.61 -3.95 -28.98
N ALA A 99 -6.74 -2.73 -28.46
CA ALA A 99 -5.76 -1.65 -28.62
C ALA A 99 -4.85 -1.41 -27.39
N ARG A 100 -5.01 -2.14 -26.28
CA ARG A 100 -4.10 -2.00 -25.12
C ARG A 100 -3.76 -3.35 -24.52
N GLY A 101 -2.76 -4.00 -25.10
CA GLY A 101 -2.11 -5.15 -24.49
C GLY A 101 -1.26 -4.70 -23.30
N SER A 102 -1.58 -5.18 -22.11
CA SER A 102 -0.68 -5.15 -20.95
C SER A 102 0.31 -6.30 -21.12
N THR A 103 1.48 -6.00 -21.68
CA THR A 103 2.68 -6.75 -21.34
C THR A 103 3.05 -6.36 -19.92
N LEU A 104 3.26 -7.34 -19.06
CA LEU A 104 4.01 -7.13 -17.83
C LEU A 104 5.44 -6.79 -18.26
N ASP A 105 5.69 -5.51 -18.51
CA ASP A 105 7.04 -4.99 -18.63
C ASP A 105 7.64 -5.02 -17.23
N ALA A 106 8.21 -6.19 -16.87
CA ALA A 106 9.20 -6.26 -15.82
C ALA A 106 10.26 -5.18 -16.12
N PRO A 107 10.61 -4.30 -15.18
CA PRO A 107 11.56 -3.25 -15.47
C PRO A 107 12.90 -3.88 -15.85
N ASN A 108 13.49 -3.47 -16.97
CA ASN A 108 14.90 -3.69 -17.34
C ASN A 108 15.91 -3.12 -16.31
N ASN A 109 15.45 -2.74 -15.12
CA ASN A 109 16.22 -2.24 -13.97
C ASN A 109 15.80 -2.91 -12.65
N ALA A 110 15.15 -4.08 -12.69
CA ALA A 110 15.10 -4.93 -11.51
C ALA A 110 16.54 -5.36 -11.18
N LEU A 111 16.99 -5.04 -9.96
CA LEU A 111 18.29 -5.45 -9.42
C LEU A 111 18.51 -6.96 -9.69
N PRO A 112 19.71 -7.42 -10.05
CA PRO A 112 20.02 -8.84 -9.90
C PRO A 112 19.93 -9.15 -8.40
N GLN A 113 18.91 -9.92 -8.01
CA GLN A 113 18.88 -10.55 -6.71
C GLN A 113 20.06 -11.51 -6.64
N ALA A 114 21.08 -11.15 -5.86
CA ALA A 114 22.12 -12.09 -5.49
C ALA A 114 21.52 -13.08 -4.47
N GLY A 115 21.36 -14.33 -4.90
CA GLY A 115 21.19 -15.47 -4.01
C GLY A 115 19.92 -16.27 -4.25
N LEU A 116 20.05 -17.38 -5.00
CA LEU A 116 19.80 -18.76 -4.56
C LEU A 116 19.68 -19.65 -5.81
N ASP A 117 20.74 -20.42 -6.04
CA ASP A 117 20.81 -21.70 -6.76
C ASP A 117 20.03 -21.87 -8.08
N ASP A 118 20.70 -21.74 -9.23
CA ASP A 118 20.58 -22.75 -10.28
C ASP A 118 21.80 -22.79 -11.21
N ARG A 119 22.24 -24.00 -11.56
CA ARG A 119 23.32 -24.26 -12.51
C ARG A 119 22.75 -24.15 -13.93
N GLY A 120 22.96 -23.01 -14.58
CA GLY A 120 22.59 -22.80 -15.98
C GLY A 120 23.72 -22.12 -16.75
N THR A 121 24.05 -22.65 -17.92
CA THR A 121 25.15 -22.32 -18.84
C THR A 121 25.30 -20.82 -19.18
N PRO A 122 26.53 -20.33 -19.49
CA PRO A 122 26.75 -18.94 -19.87
C PRO A 122 26.30 -18.68 -21.31
N GLN A 123 25.28 -17.84 -21.48
CA GLN A 123 24.95 -17.24 -22.77
C GLN A 123 25.63 -15.86 -22.87
N PRO A 124 26.30 -15.54 -23.99
CA PRO A 124 26.90 -14.24 -24.17
C PRO A 124 25.86 -13.30 -24.78
N GLU A 125 25.21 -12.45 -23.97
CA GLU A 125 24.42 -11.35 -24.50
C GLU A 125 24.91 -10.00 -23.99
N GLN A 126 25.22 -9.17 -24.98
CA GLN A 126 25.74 -7.83 -24.89
C GLN A 126 24.61 -6.89 -24.47
N GLY A 127 24.81 -6.25 -23.32
CA GLY A 127 24.03 -5.12 -22.87
C GLY A 127 24.74 -4.57 -21.66
N ALA A 128 25.46 -3.46 -21.82
CA ALA A 128 26.07 -2.76 -20.69
C ALA A 128 24.94 -2.28 -19.78
N ALA A 129 24.54 -3.10 -18.81
CA ALA A 129 23.66 -2.72 -17.73
C ALA A 129 24.34 -1.55 -17.03
N THR A 130 23.81 -0.34 -17.22
CA THR A 130 24.17 0.82 -16.40
C THR A 130 23.96 0.41 -14.96
N ARG A 131 25.06 0.16 -14.24
CA ARG A 131 25.03 -0.15 -12.81
C ARG A 131 24.18 0.92 -12.12
N ALA A 132 23.15 0.48 -11.40
CA ALA A 132 22.32 1.40 -10.63
C ALA A 132 23.23 2.28 -9.75
N PRO A 133 23.07 3.62 -9.76
CA PRO A 133 23.92 4.50 -8.98
C PRO A 133 23.97 4.08 -7.51
N ASP A 134 25.17 3.98 -6.95
CA ASP A 134 25.35 3.63 -5.53
C ASP A 134 24.87 4.80 -4.64
N ILE A 135 23.65 4.66 -4.11
CA ILE A 135 22.99 5.64 -3.24
C ILE A 135 23.70 5.84 -1.90
N SER A 136 24.54 4.89 -1.49
CA SER A 136 25.22 4.93 -0.18
C SER A 136 26.36 5.95 -0.14
N SER A 137 26.91 6.33 -1.29
CA SER A 137 28.00 7.31 -1.43
C SER A 137 27.53 8.76 -1.65
N MET A 138 26.22 9.00 -1.80
CA MET A 138 25.66 10.34 -2.01
C MET A 138 25.48 11.09 -0.70
N SER A 139 25.49 12.43 -0.76
CA SER A 139 25.04 13.24 0.39
C SER A 139 23.56 12.95 0.71
N PRO A 140 23.12 13.16 1.97
CA PRO A 140 21.71 12.98 2.33
C PRO A 140 20.75 13.79 1.46
N GLN A 141 21.13 15.01 1.07
CA GLN A 141 20.30 15.87 0.22
C GLN A 141 20.22 15.37 -1.23
N GLU A 142 21.34 14.97 -1.84
CA GLU A 142 21.28 14.40 -3.20
C GLU A 142 20.47 13.09 -3.23
N ARG A 143 20.52 12.33 -2.14
CA ARG A 143 19.71 11.12 -1.98
C ARG A 143 18.22 11.45 -1.91
N THR A 144 17.80 12.46 -1.13
CA THR A 144 16.39 12.87 -1.05
C THR A 144 15.87 13.28 -2.42
N ASP A 145 16.62 14.11 -3.13
CA ASP A 145 16.17 14.71 -4.39
C ASP A 145 16.01 13.65 -5.49
N ARG A 146 16.97 12.73 -5.58
CA ARG A 146 16.90 11.61 -6.54
C ARG A 146 15.76 10.66 -6.24
N LEU A 147 15.56 10.31 -4.97
CA LEU A 147 14.47 9.41 -4.58
C LEU A 147 13.11 10.08 -4.79
N PHE A 148 12.97 11.36 -4.46
CA PHE A 148 11.77 12.15 -4.71
C PHE A 148 11.40 12.13 -6.20
N ASN A 149 12.33 12.53 -7.08
CA ASN A 149 12.11 12.56 -8.53
C ASN A 149 11.73 11.18 -9.08
N LYS A 150 12.41 10.11 -8.60
CA LYS A 150 12.11 8.73 -8.98
C LYS A 150 10.69 8.33 -8.57
N ILE A 151 10.29 8.63 -7.33
CA ILE A 151 8.97 8.27 -6.79
C ILE A 151 7.87 9.03 -7.52
N MET A 152 8.04 10.35 -7.74
CA MET A 152 7.04 11.15 -8.47
C MET A 152 6.88 10.67 -9.92
N LEU A 153 7.97 10.32 -10.60
CA LEU A 153 7.93 9.72 -11.95
C LEU A 153 7.21 8.36 -11.97
N LEU A 154 7.47 7.49 -10.98
CA LEU A 154 6.81 6.20 -10.88
C LEU A 154 5.31 6.36 -10.59
N ASN A 155 4.97 7.30 -9.72
CA ASN A 155 3.58 7.64 -9.42
C ASN A 155 2.84 8.14 -10.66
N SER A 156 3.45 9.03 -11.45
CA SER A 156 2.83 9.52 -12.69
C SER A 156 2.67 8.42 -13.75
N GLN A 157 3.45 7.34 -13.67
CA GLN A 157 3.32 6.14 -14.51
C GLN A 157 2.34 5.10 -13.95
N GLY A 158 1.70 5.35 -12.80
CA GLY A 158 0.81 4.39 -12.13
C GLY A 158 1.53 3.17 -11.52
N LYS A 159 2.86 3.24 -11.33
CA LYS A 159 3.68 2.14 -10.80
C LYS A 159 3.66 2.11 -9.27
N THR A 160 2.48 1.86 -8.70
CA THR A 160 2.23 1.93 -7.25
C THR A 160 3.15 1.01 -6.44
N ASP A 161 3.40 -0.23 -6.87
CA ASP A 161 4.29 -1.14 -6.15
C ASP A 161 5.72 -0.60 -6.05
N SER A 162 6.19 0.06 -7.11
CA SER A 162 7.51 0.71 -7.10
C SER A 162 7.53 1.95 -6.21
N VAL A 163 6.44 2.74 -6.18
CA VAL A 163 6.29 3.86 -5.22
C VAL A 163 6.41 3.35 -3.79
N GLN A 164 5.69 2.28 -3.45
CA GLN A 164 5.72 1.67 -2.11
C GLN A 164 7.10 1.13 -1.75
N PHE A 165 7.82 0.57 -2.72
CA PHE A 165 9.17 0.08 -2.53
C PHE A 165 10.16 1.21 -2.21
N PHE A 166 10.11 2.34 -2.94
CA PHE A 166 11.07 3.43 -2.79
C PHE A 166 10.75 4.43 -1.68
N ALA A 167 9.47 4.58 -1.31
CA ALA A 167 9.05 5.58 -0.33
C ALA A 167 9.73 5.47 1.04
N PRO A 168 9.90 4.29 1.67
CA PRO A 168 10.59 4.19 2.96
C PRO A 168 12.04 4.69 2.90
N MET A 169 12.76 4.42 1.81
CA MET A 169 14.13 4.92 1.61
C MET A 169 14.16 6.44 1.51
N ALA A 170 13.22 7.04 0.78
CA ALA A 170 13.11 8.49 0.67
C ALA A 170 12.80 9.13 2.03
N LEU A 171 11.79 8.63 2.73
CA LEU A 171 11.40 9.13 4.05
C LEU A 171 12.53 9.03 5.07
N GLN A 172 13.32 7.95 5.04
CA GLN A 172 14.50 7.80 5.88
C GLN A 172 15.59 8.83 5.51
N SER A 173 15.81 9.09 4.22
CA SER A 173 16.80 10.09 3.81
C SER A 173 16.47 11.51 4.29
N TYR A 174 15.20 11.90 4.35
CA TYR A 174 14.78 13.17 4.95
C TYR A 174 15.09 13.25 6.46
N GLN A 175 15.00 12.14 7.19
CA GLN A 175 15.32 12.10 8.62
C GLN A 175 16.82 12.28 8.90
N MET A 176 17.67 12.04 7.90
CA MET A 176 19.12 12.21 8.00
C MET A 176 19.57 13.66 7.71
N LEU A 177 18.67 14.54 7.28
CA LEU A 177 19.01 15.94 7.06
C LEU A 177 19.22 16.65 8.40
N PRO A 178 20.23 17.53 8.52
CA PRO A 178 20.50 18.27 9.76
C PRO A 178 19.35 19.22 10.12
N SER A 179 18.63 19.70 9.11
CA SER A 179 17.40 20.46 9.26
C SER A 179 16.55 20.28 8.01
N ILE A 180 15.22 20.33 8.16
CA ILE A 180 14.28 20.17 7.04
C ILE A 180 13.61 21.51 6.75
N THR A 181 13.82 22.04 5.55
CA THR A 181 13.24 23.29 5.04
C THR A 181 11.76 23.12 4.67
N ALA A 182 11.05 24.23 4.36
CA ALA A 182 9.65 24.14 3.92
C ALA A 182 9.51 23.37 2.59
N ASP A 183 10.45 23.56 1.68
CA ASP A 183 10.63 22.80 0.44
C ASP A 183 10.74 21.30 0.68
N GLN A 184 11.72 20.88 1.49
CA GLN A 184 11.94 19.46 1.79
C GLN A 184 10.76 18.85 2.57
N ARG A 185 10.05 19.64 3.39
CA ARG A 185 8.80 19.18 4.03
C ARG A 185 7.70 18.95 3.02
N TYR A 186 7.58 19.83 2.02
CA TYR A 186 6.62 19.63 0.95
C TYR A 186 6.94 18.34 0.18
N ASP A 187 8.19 18.14 -0.22
CA ASP A 187 8.62 16.94 -0.95
C ASP A 187 8.43 15.65 -0.14
N MET A 188 8.82 15.66 1.14
CA MET A 188 8.57 14.55 2.06
C MET A 188 7.06 14.28 2.20
N GLY A 189 6.25 15.34 2.27
CA GLY A 189 4.80 15.24 2.34
C GLY A 189 4.18 14.65 1.07
N ARG A 190 4.68 15.03 -0.11
CA ARG A 190 4.28 14.48 -1.40
C ARG A 190 4.67 13.01 -1.55
N VAL A 191 5.85 12.62 -1.06
CA VAL A 191 6.23 11.19 -0.98
C VAL A 191 5.28 10.42 -0.07
N ALA A 192 4.97 10.96 1.11
CA ALA A 192 4.04 10.36 2.04
C ALA A 192 2.62 10.25 1.45
N GLU A 193 2.16 11.26 0.71
CA GLU A 193 0.87 11.28 0.00
C GLU A 193 0.77 10.10 -0.99
N VAL A 194 1.72 9.99 -1.92
CA VAL A 194 1.68 8.94 -2.96
C VAL A 194 1.95 7.54 -2.39
N ALA A 195 2.62 7.46 -1.24
CA ALA A 195 2.82 6.22 -0.51
C ALA A 195 1.60 5.83 0.35
N GLY A 196 0.56 6.67 0.44
CA GLY A 196 -0.60 6.42 1.30
C GLY A 196 -0.34 6.66 2.80
N ALA A 197 0.81 7.22 3.17
CA ALA A 197 1.14 7.64 4.53
C ALA A 197 0.50 9.00 4.86
N ILE A 198 -0.83 9.10 4.71
CA ILE A 198 -1.59 10.35 4.81
C ILE A 198 -1.36 11.12 6.12
N PRO A 199 -1.27 10.48 7.31
CA PRO A 199 -0.97 11.20 8.55
C PRO A 199 0.39 11.93 8.52
N LEU A 200 1.39 11.33 7.86
CA LEU A 200 2.70 11.95 7.71
C LEU A 200 2.67 13.12 6.73
N ALA A 201 1.97 12.98 5.61
CA ALA A 201 1.74 14.08 4.66
C ALA A 201 1.07 15.28 5.36
N LYS A 202 0.03 14.99 6.17
CA LYS A 202 -0.65 16.00 6.99
C LYS A 202 0.31 16.70 7.95
N ALA A 203 1.12 15.94 8.68
CA ALA A 203 2.07 16.50 9.65
C ALA A 203 3.09 17.46 8.99
N GLN A 204 3.52 17.17 7.76
CA GLN A 204 4.40 18.09 7.02
C GLN A 204 3.67 19.37 6.62
N ALA A 205 2.45 19.27 6.10
CA ALA A 205 1.62 20.43 5.76
C ALA A 205 1.36 21.32 7.00
N ASP A 206 0.97 20.71 8.11
CA ASP A 206 0.72 21.40 9.38
C ASP A 206 1.98 22.12 9.87
N THR A 207 3.16 21.50 9.72
CA THR A 207 4.43 22.11 10.14
C THR A 207 4.80 23.32 9.29
N ILE A 208 4.60 23.25 7.97
CA ILE A 208 4.80 24.39 7.06
C ILE A 208 3.86 25.53 7.46
N LEU A 209 2.56 25.23 7.60
CA LEU A 209 1.52 26.22 7.88
C LEU A 209 1.59 26.82 9.30
N LYS A 210 2.15 26.08 10.26
CA LYS A 210 2.45 26.63 11.59
C LYS A 210 3.51 27.72 11.53
N LYS A 211 4.50 27.59 10.65
CA LYS A 211 5.58 28.58 10.48
C LYS A 211 5.14 29.74 9.60
N ASP A 212 4.43 29.45 8.51
CA ASP A 212 3.92 30.44 7.57
C ASP A 212 2.50 30.05 7.12
N PRO A 213 1.45 30.64 7.74
CA PRO A 213 0.05 30.26 7.50
C PRO A 213 -0.46 30.49 6.07
N SER A 214 0.23 31.31 5.26
CA SER A 214 -0.14 31.57 3.87
C SER A 214 0.75 30.83 2.87
N HIS A 215 1.72 30.04 3.32
CA HIS A 215 2.68 29.36 2.44
C HIS A 215 2.01 28.47 1.40
N LEU A 216 2.24 28.75 0.11
CA LEU A 216 1.54 28.09 -1.00
C LEU A 216 1.68 26.56 -0.98
N LEU A 217 2.92 26.05 -0.85
CA LEU A 217 3.18 24.61 -0.79
C LEU A 217 2.49 23.93 0.41
N GLY A 218 2.40 24.61 1.55
CA GLY A 218 1.72 24.08 2.73
C GLY A 218 0.21 24.00 2.52
N LEU A 219 -0.38 25.03 1.91
CA LEU A 219 -1.80 25.07 1.58
C LEU A 219 -2.16 24.01 0.53
N ILE A 220 -1.34 23.83 -0.50
CA ILE A 220 -1.52 22.82 -1.54
C ILE A 220 -1.47 21.41 -0.95
N LEU A 221 -0.45 21.10 -0.12
CA LEU A 221 -0.33 19.79 0.50
C LEU A 221 -1.48 19.51 1.48
N ALA A 222 -1.89 20.51 2.27
CA ALA A 222 -3.04 20.38 3.16
C ALA A 222 -4.35 20.13 2.38
N ALA A 223 -4.56 20.83 1.26
CA ALA A 223 -5.73 20.65 0.41
C ALA A 223 -5.76 19.24 -0.19
N ARG A 224 -4.61 18.74 -0.70
CA ARG A 224 -4.48 17.36 -1.17
C ARG A 224 -4.84 16.34 -0.10
N VAL A 225 -4.34 16.51 1.12
CA VAL A 225 -4.69 15.66 2.26
C VAL A 225 -6.20 15.70 2.54
N ALA A 226 -6.80 16.89 2.62
CA ALA A 226 -8.23 17.05 2.88
C ALA A 226 -9.08 16.38 1.78
N SER A 227 -8.66 16.49 0.51
CA SER A 227 -9.27 15.77 -0.60
C SER A 227 -9.19 14.26 -0.44
N LEU A 228 -8.01 13.72 -0.06
CA LEU A 228 -7.79 12.29 0.12
C LEU A 228 -8.57 11.72 1.31
N THR A 229 -8.78 12.51 2.37
CA THR A 229 -9.57 12.09 3.53
C THR A 229 -11.07 12.39 3.39
N GLY A 230 -11.49 12.97 2.26
CA GLY A 230 -12.89 13.32 2.01
C GLY A 230 -13.42 14.48 2.87
N ASP A 231 -12.54 15.28 3.48
CA ASP A 231 -12.93 16.46 4.27
C ASP A 231 -13.17 17.66 3.35
N LYS A 232 -14.37 17.69 2.75
CA LYS A 232 -14.79 18.73 1.80
C LYS A 232 -14.81 20.12 2.43
N THR A 233 -15.17 20.22 3.71
CA THR A 233 -15.24 21.50 4.42
C THR A 233 -13.85 22.09 4.59
N GLN A 234 -12.89 21.27 5.04
CA GLN A 234 -11.51 21.69 5.17
C GLN A 234 -10.87 21.97 3.81
N LEU A 235 -11.12 21.14 2.79
CA LEU A 235 -10.66 21.36 1.42
C LEU A 235 -11.07 22.74 0.91
N LEU A 236 -12.37 23.06 0.96
CA LEU A 236 -12.89 24.34 0.50
C LEU A 236 -12.26 25.54 1.25
N ALA A 237 -12.04 25.40 2.56
CA ALA A 237 -11.40 26.45 3.36
C ALA A 237 -9.92 26.65 2.97
N LEU A 238 -9.19 25.58 2.70
CA LEU A 238 -7.79 25.62 2.28
C LEU A 238 -7.64 26.19 0.87
N GLU A 239 -8.52 25.83 -0.06
CA GLU A 239 -8.53 26.35 -1.43
C GLU A 239 -8.79 27.86 -1.48
N LYS A 240 -9.75 28.35 -0.66
CA LYS A 240 -9.97 29.80 -0.51
C LYS A 240 -8.72 30.52 -0.01
N ARG A 241 -8.05 29.94 0.99
CA ARG A 241 -6.78 30.49 1.51
C ARG A 241 -5.67 30.45 0.45
N LEU A 242 -5.58 29.37 -0.33
CA LEU A 242 -4.59 29.22 -1.39
C LEU A 242 -4.73 30.30 -2.46
N VAL A 243 -5.95 30.49 -2.98
CA VAL A 243 -6.24 31.53 -3.97
C VAL A 243 -6.00 32.94 -3.40
N ALA A 244 -6.34 33.18 -2.13
CA ALA A 244 -6.08 34.47 -1.48
C ALA A 244 -4.58 34.74 -1.24
N ALA A 245 -3.80 33.70 -0.98
CA ALA A 245 -2.37 33.80 -0.70
C ALA A 245 -1.49 33.97 -1.95
N GLU A 246 -1.98 33.58 -3.13
CA GLU A 246 -1.21 33.54 -4.38
C GLU A 246 -0.36 34.80 -4.63
N LYS A 247 -1.00 35.96 -4.81
CA LYS A 247 -0.29 37.20 -5.16
C LYS A 247 0.73 37.64 -4.09
N PRO A 248 0.37 37.76 -2.80
CA PRO A 248 1.33 38.19 -1.78
C PRO A 248 2.46 37.18 -1.55
N GLU A 249 2.21 35.87 -1.69
CA GLU A 249 3.27 34.86 -1.55
C GLU A 249 4.21 34.83 -2.76
N LEU A 250 3.70 34.85 -3.99
CA LEU A 250 4.54 34.86 -5.19
C LEU A 250 5.42 36.11 -5.26
N ALA A 251 4.96 37.24 -4.72
CA ALA A 251 5.77 38.46 -4.61
C ALA A 251 7.02 38.29 -3.71
N LYS A 252 7.05 37.29 -2.81
CA LYS A 252 8.20 37.00 -1.95
C LYS A 252 9.36 36.33 -2.69
N LYS A 253 9.15 35.82 -3.91
CA LYS A 253 10.18 35.20 -4.77
C LYS A 253 11.04 34.17 -4.03
N ARG A 254 10.38 33.23 -3.34
CA ARG A 254 11.06 32.15 -2.63
C ARG A 254 11.60 31.15 -3.65
N ASP A 255 12.84 30.68 -3.48
CA ASP A 255 13.47 29.72 -4.39
C ASP A 255 12.65 28.43 -4.54
N GLU A 256 12.01 27.97 -3.46
CA GLU A 256 11.13 26.80 -3.52
C GLU A 256 9.89 27.02 -4.39
N TYR A 257 9.42 28.25 -4.60
CA TYR A 257 8.30 28.49 -5.50
C TYR A 257 8.72 28.35 -6.96
N ASP A 258 9.97 28.68 -7.29
CA ASP A 258 10.49 28.49 -8.63
C ASP A 258 10.69 27.00 -8.97
N ARG A 259 11.10 26.19 -7.98
CA ARG A 259 11.20 24.73 -8.17
C ARG A 259 9.85 24.04 -8.32
N HIS A 260 8.81 24.59 -7.70
CA HIS A 260 7.47 24.00 -7.63
C HIS A 260 6.43 24.81 -8.42
N GLN A 261 6.83 25.55 -9.46
CA GLN A 261 5.92 26.39 -10.25
C GLN A 261 4.75 25.60 -10.82
N ASP A 262 5.01 24.40 -11.34
CA ASP A 262 3.98 23.54 -11.90
C ASP A 262 2.99 23.06 -10.83
N ASP A 263 3.48 22.65 -9.66
CA ASP A 263 2.63 22.23 -8.55
C ASP A 263 1.77 23.39 -8.01
N ILE A 264 2.34 24.60 -7.96
CA ILE A 264 1.62 25.82 -7.57
C ILE A 264 0.54 26.17 -8.60
N ALA A 265 0.89 26.19 -9.90
CA ALA A 265 -0.03 26.48 -10.97
C ALA A 265 -1.20 25.47 -11.00
N ASN A 266 -0.90 24.18 -10.91
CA ASN A 266 -1.89 23.12 -10.87
C ASN A 266 -2.78 23.20 -9.63
N GLY A 267 -2.20 23.44 -8.45
CA GLY A 267 -2.95 23.59 -7.19
C GLY A 267 -3.90 24.78 -7.22
N LEU A 268 -3.46 25.92 -7.78
CA LEU A 268 -4.30 27.11 -7.96
C LEU A 268 -5.40 26.91 -9.00
N ALA A 269 -5.10 26.25 -10.13
CA ALA A 269 -6.08 25.94 -11.15
C ALA A 269 -7.18 25.03 -10.60
N GLN A 270 -6.80 23.97 -9.87
CA GLN A 270 -7.73 23.06 -9.21
C GLN A 270 -8.61 23.80 -8.20
N ALA A 271 -8.00 24.57 -7.29
CA ALA A 271 -8.73 25.35 -6.29
C ALA A 271 -9.75 26.31 -6.91
N ARG A 272 -9.40 26.99 -8.01
CA ARG A 272 -10.34 27.89 -8.73
C ARG A 272 -11.48 27.12 -9.39
N SER A 273 -11.20 25.95 -9.96
CA SER A 273 -12.20 25.07 -10.55
C SER A 273 -13.22 24.63 -9.49
N ASP A 274 -12.74 24.13 -8.35
CA ASP A 274 -13.58 23.60 -7.28
C ASP A 274 -14.41 24.70 -6.61
N LEU A 275 -13.82 25.88 -6.39
CA LEU A 275 -14.54 27.05 -5.88
C LEU A 275 -15.55 27.63 -6.88
N GLY A 276 -15.34 27.42 -8.19
CA GLY A 276 -16.29 27.77 -9.23
C GLY A 276 -17.49 26.83 -9.27
N ALA A 277 -17.25 25.52 -9.11
CA ALA A 277 -18.29 24.49 -9.07
C ALA A 277 -19.14 24.52 -7.79
N ALA A 278 -18.63 25.11 -6.71
CA ALA A 278 -19.33 25.24 -5.43
C ALA A 278 -20.26 26.47 -5.32
N ARG A 279 -20.37 27.29 -6.38
CA ARG A 279 -21.27 28.46 -6.46
C ARG A 279 -22.57 28.10 -7.15
#